data_AF-A0A6B3HKL6-F1
#
_entry.id   AF-A0A6B3HKL6-F1
#
_cell.length_a   1.000
_cell.length_b   1.000
_cell.length_c   1.000
_cell.angle_alpha   90.00
_cell.angle_beta   90.00
_cell.angle_gamma   90.00
#
_symmetry.space_group_name_H-M   'P 1'
#
loop_
_entity.id
_entity.type
_entity.pdbx_description
1 polymer ?
#
loop_
_entity_poly.entity_id
_entity_poly.type
_entity_poly.pdbx_seq_one_letter_code
_entity_poly.pdbx_strand_id
1 'polypeptide(L)' 'MRLLVATAVPPERDAVARAFGASGTPEETALPGVVLLRTPGADVLAAGVGPAAAAS' A
#
# COMPACT_ATOMS: atom_id res chain seq x y z
N MET A 1 15.76 -5.17 -6.00
CA MET A 1 15.06 -3.87 -6.05
C MET A 1 13.73 -4.02 -5.33
N ARG A 2 13.22 -2.96 -4.69
CA ARG A 2 11.93 -2.98 -3.97
C ARG A 2 11.05 -1.84 -4.50
N LEU A 3 9.82 -2.15 -4.90
CA LEU A 3 8.84 -1.21 -5.44
C LEU A 3 7.86 -0.79 -4.34
N LEU A 4 7.60 0.51 -4.23
CA LEU A 4 6.50 1.06 -3.44
C LEU A 4 5.40 1.54 -4.36
N VAL A 5 4.16 1.12 -4.10
CA VAL A 5 2.95 1.63 -4.77
C VAL A 5 2.14 2.44 -3.76
N ALA A 6 2.05 3.75 -4.01
CA ALA A 6 1.21 4.66 -3.24
C ALA A 6 -0.12 4.86 -3.97
N THR A 7 -1.21 4.40 -3.36
CA THR A 7 -2.58 4.61 -3.86
C THR A 7 -3.25 5.78 -3.14
N ALA A 8 -4.39 6.26 -3.64
CA ALA A 8 -5.08 7.37 -2.99
C ALA A 8 -5.92 6.89 -1.79
N VAL A 9 -6.57 5.73 -1.92
CA VAL A 9 -7.50 5.22 -0.89
C VAL A 9 -7.25 3.76 -0.51
N PRO A 10 -7.69 3.30 0.67
CA PRO A 10 -7.48 1.92 1.11
C PRO A 10 -8.05 0.84 0.16
N PRO A 11 -9.23 1.00 -0.46
CA PRO A 11 -9.71 0.03 -1.44
C PRO A 11 -8.78 -0.18 -2.64
N GLU A 12 -8.15 0.89 -3.13
CA GLU A 12 -7.15 0.80 -4.21
C GLU A 12 -5.90 0.05 -3.75
N ARG A 13 -5.39 0.37 -2.55
CA ARG A 13 -4.25 -0.33 -1.92
C ARG A 13 -4.52 -1.83 -1.84
N ASP A 14 -5.71 -2.21 -1.38
CA ASP A 14 -6.07 -3.62 -1.21
C ASP A 14 -6.21 -4.34 -2.56
N ALA A 15 -6.72 -3.65 -3.59
CA ALA A 15 -6.78 -4.20 -4.94
C ALA A 15 -5.37 -4.44 -5.52
N VAL A 16 -4.48 -3.46 -5.36
CA VAL A 16 -3.08 -3.57 -5.78
C VAL A 16 -2.36 -4.67 -5.00
N ALA A 17 -2.53 -4.74 -3.68
CA ALA A 17 -1.92 -5.76 -2.84
C ALA A 17 -2.36 -7.18 -3.26
N ARG A 18 -3.64 -7.39 -3.59
CA ARG A 18 -4.13 -8.68 -4.14
C ARG A 18 -3.48 -9.02 -5.47
N ALA A 19 -3.26 -8.03 -6.34
CA ALA A 19 -2.59 -8.25 -7.63
C ALA A 19 -1.12 -8.67 -7.47
N PHE A 20 -0.40 -8.10 -6.49
CA PHE A 20 0.99 -8.45 -6.19
C PHE A 20 1.17 -9.68 -5.28
N GLY A 21 0.11 -10.12 -4.60
CA GLY A 21 0.14 -11.15 -3.54
C GLY A 21 -0.88 -12.27 -3.74
N ALA A 22 -1.18 -12.65 -4.99
CA ALA A 22 -2.29 -13.53 -5.42
C ALA A 22 -2.51 -14.87 -4.67
N SER A 23 -1.65 -15.24 -3.71
CA SER A 23 -1.79 -16.46 -2.91
C SER A 23 -1.55 -16.28 -1.40
N GLY A 24 -1.32 -15.07 -0.88
CA GLY A 24 -0.96 -14.86 0.53
C GLY A 24 -1.60 -13.63 1.16
N THR A 25 -1.86 -13.71 2.47
CA THR A 25 -2.22 -12.54 3.28
C THR A 25 -1.00 -11.62 3.37
N PRO A 26 -1.11 -10.33 2.99
CA PRO A 26 0.00 -9.40 3.12
C PRO A 26 0.40 -9.22 4.58
N GLU A 27 1.70 -9.02 4.83
CA GLU A 27 2.17 -8.60 6.15
C GLU A 27 1.83 -7.12 6.33
N GLU A 28 1.14 -6.78 7.41
CA GLU A 28 0.78 -5.40 7.72
C GLU A 28 1.83 -4.77 8.65
N THR A 29 2.29 -3.58 8.30
CA THR A 29 3.10 -2.73 9.18
C THR A 29 2.40 -1.40 9.40
N ALA A 30 2.02 -1.13 10.64
CA ALA A 30 1.48 0.18 11.02
C ALA A 30 2.61 1.24 10.98
N LEU A 31 2.35 2.35 10.30
CA LEU A 31 3.19 3.53 10.25
C LEU A 31 2.37 4.73 10.77
N PRO A 32 3.01 5.88 11.08
CA PRO A 32 2.25 7.09 11.39
C PRO A 32 1.29 7.43 10.23
N GLY A 33 -0.02 7.43 10.51
CA GLY A 33 -1.06 7.84 9.57
C GLY A 33 -1.45 6.82 8.48
N VAL A 34 -0.67 5.75 8.25
CA VAL A 34 -0.92 4.78 7.17
C VAL A 34 -0.59 3.34 7.60
N VAL A 35 -1.12 2.36 6.87
CA VAL A 35 -0.72 0.95 6.99
C VAL A 35 -0.04 0.51 5.70
N LEU A 36 1.19 0.04 5.81
CA LEU A 36 1.96 -0.56 4.74
C LEU A 36 1.62 -2.04 4.63
N LEU A 37 1.16 -2.46 3.45
CA LEU A 37 0.98 -3.86 3.09
C LEU A 37 2.23 -4.33 2.35
N ARG A 38 2.94 -5.32 2.91
CA ARG A 38 4.06 -5.96 2.24
C ARG A 38 3.58 -7.20 1.52
N THR A 39 3.86 -7.26 0.22
CA THR A 39 3.58 -8.41 -0.63
C THR A 39 4.89 -8.95 -1.20
N PRO A 40 4.92 -10.16 -1.78
CA PRO A 40 6.12 -10.69 -2.42
C PRO A 40 6.68 -9.79 -3.54
N GLY A 41 5.81 -9.06 -4.25
CA GLY A 41 6.19 -8.24 -5.41
C GLY A 41 6.33 -6.74 -5.16
N ALA A 42 5.67 -6.19 -4.14
CA ALA A 42 5.68 -4.75 -3.85
C ALA A 42 5.27 -4.45 -2.40
N ASP A 43 5.67 -3.27 -1.93
CA ASP A 43 5.06 -2.63 -0.79
C ASP A 43 3.93 -1.70 -1.27
N VAL A 44 2.79 -1.70 -0.59
CA VAL A 44 1.60 -0.96 -1.01
C VAL A 44 1.02 -0.20 0.17
N LEU A 45 0.73 1.10 0.00
CA LEU A 45 0.06 1.93 1.01
C LEU A 45 -0.98 2.85 0.37
N ALA A 46 -1.90 3.35 1.18
CA ALA A 46 -2.80 4.44 0.79
C ALA A 46 -2.26 5.75 1.36
N ALA A 47 -1.85 6.67 0.48
CA ALA A 47 -1.23 7.96 0.84
C ALA A 47 -2.26 9.09 1.03
N GLY A 48 -3.53 8.86 0.68
CA GLY A 48 -4.58 9.87 0.75
C GLY A 48 -4.78 10.62 -0.57
N VAL A 49 -5.91 11.33 -0.65
CA VAL A 49 -6.35 12.04 -1.88
C VAL A 49 -5.76 13.44 -1.92
N GLY A 50 -5.02 13.74 -2.99
CA GLY A 50 -4.46 15.06 -3.29
C GLY A 50 -3.04 15.28 -2.76
N PRO A 51 -2.35 16.36 -3.21
CA PRO A 51 -0.92 16.53 -2.98
C PRO A 51 -0.52 16.65 -1.50
N ALA A 52 -1.33 17.37 -0.70
CA ALA A 52 -1.03 17.59 0.70
C ALA A 52 -1.09 16.29 1.53
N ALA A 53 -2.08 15.44 1.25
CA ALA A 53 -2.20 14.15 1.90
C ALA A 53 -1.06 13.21 1.46
N ALA A 54 -0.78 13.16 0.16
CA ALA A 54 0.27 12.28 -0.38
C ALA A 54 1.69 12.62 0.09
N ALA A 55 1.92 13.83 0.62
CA ALA A 55 3.22 14.32 1.07
C ALA A 55 3.41 14.32 2.60
N SER A 56 2.42 13.84 3.37
CA SER A 56 2.45 13.85 4.84
C SER A 56 3.29 12.74 5.46
#